data_AF-A0A961HPQ5-F1
#
_entry.id   AF-A0A961HPQ5-F1
#
_cell.length_a   1.000
_cell.length_b   1.000
_cell.length_c   1.000
_cell.angle_alpha   90.00
_cell.angle_beta   90.00
_cell.angle_gamma   90.00
#
_symmetry.space_group_name_H-M   'P 1'
#
loop_
_entity.id
_entity.type
_entity.pdbx_description
1 polymer ?
#
loop_
_entity_poly.entity_id
_entity_poly.type
_entity_poly.pdbx_seq_one_letter_code
_entity_poly.pdbx_strand_id
1 'polypeptide(L)'
;LSNGCTALGIAKALGEVDSVSDEDVMHNRAKYSSVASCSSGVELDQAQVVVVGNAKGIGGRYRIGHSVMNDALDAGGIWEAIKDAGLDLPERALSSDIDGRLVNVFLKCEASTDGQVHGRRNAMLDDSDVHWHRQIKSCVGGVTASVTGDPAVFVSVSAAHQGPDGGGPVAAIVDLGEGEPTGYRWSPSA
;
A
#
# COMPACT_ATOMS: atom_id res chain seq x y z
N LEU A 1 -12.39 -12.26 3.83
CA LEU A 1 -12.29 -13.59 3.19
C LEU A 1 -11.92 -13.47 1.72
N SER A 2 -12.83 -13.03 0.82
CA SER A 2 -12.56 -12.93 -0.64
C SER A 2 -11.22 -12.28 -0.97
N ASN A 3 -10.94 -11.09 -0.42
CA ASN A 3 -9.66 -10.39 -0.60
C ASN A 3 -8.44 -11.25 -0.19
N GLY A 4 -8.54 -11.99 0.91
CA GLY A 4 -7.47 -12.84 1.42
C GLY A 4 -7.20 -14.06 0.55
N CYS A 5 -8.25 -14.71 0.04
CA CYS A 5 -8.14 -15.79 -0.94
C CYS A 5 -7.44 -15.30 -2.22
N THR A 6 -7.89 -14.16 -2.76
CA THR A 6 -7.30 -13.57 -3.97
C THR A 6 -5.83 -13.20 -3.76
N ALA A 7 -5.49 -12.63 -2.60
CA ALA A 7 -4.11 -12.26 -2.28
C ALA A 7 -3.18 -13.47 -2.19
N LEU A 8 -3.62 -14.59 -1.61
CA LEU A 8 -2.86 -15.85 -1.61
C LEU A 8 -2.72 -16.42 -3.04
N GLY A 9 -3.74 -16.27 -3.88
CA GLY A 9 -3.65 -16.60 -5.30
C GLY A 9 -2.57 -15.80 -6.03
N ILE A 10 -2.48 -14.48 -5.76
CA ILE A 10 -1.43 -13.60 -6.29
C ILE A 10 -0.06 -14.04 -5.77
N ALA A 11 0.08 -14.24 -4.44
CA ALA A 11 1.33 -14.69 -3.83
C ALA A 11 1.84 -15.99 -4.47
N LYS A 12 0.93 -16.95 -4.71
CA LYS A 12 1.25 -18.22 -5.37
C LYS A 12 1.65 -18.03 -6.83
N ALA A 13 0.95 -17.17 -7.57
CA ALA A 13 1.23 -16.89 -8.98
C ALA A 13 2.59 -16.20 -9.18
N LEU A 14 3.02 -15.38 -8.22
CA LEU A 14 4.31 -14.68 -8.24
C LEU A 14 5.45 -15.47 -7.59
N GLY A 15 5.17 -16.67 -7.06
CA GLY A 15 6.17 -17.51 -6.40
C GLY A 15 6.61 -16.99 -5.02
N GLU A 16 5.83 -16.11 -4.40
CA GLU A 16 6.09 -15.59 -3.04
C GLU A 16 5.73 -16.63 -1.96
N VAL A 17 4.86 -17.58 -2.29
CA VAL A 17 4.51 -18.72 -1.42
C VAL A 17 4.47 -20.02 -2.20
N ASP A 18 5.02 -21.09 -1.61
CA ASP A 18 5.14 -22.40 -2.25
C ASP A 18 3.81 -23.16 -2.33
N SER A 19 2.99 -23.12 -1.29
CA SER A 19 1.71 -23.84 -1.23
C SER A 19 0.69 -23.10 -0.39
N VAL A 20 -0.57 -23.19 -0.79
CA VAL A 20 -1.72 -22.59 -0.11
C VAL A 20 -2.76 -23.69 0.10
N SER A 21 -3.30 -23.78 1.32
CA SER A 21 -4.48 -24.60 1.65
C SER A 21 -5.57 -23.75 2.27
N ASP A 22 -6.76 -24.32 2.44
CA ASP A 22 -7.90 -23.62 3.05
C ASP A 22 -7.62 -23.20 4.50
N GLU A 23 -6.84 -23.99 5.24
CA GLU A 23 -6.44 -23.69 6.62
C GLU A 23 -5.51 -22.48 6.72
N ASP A 24 -4.81 -22.11 5.64
CA ASP A 24 -3.99 -20.89 5.63
C ASP A 24 -4.86 -19.63 5.57
N VAL A 25 -6.02 -19.71 4.91
CA VAL A 25 -6.85 -18.56 4.57
C VAL A 25 -7.38 -17.89 5.85
N MET A 26 -7.10 -16.60 6.00
CA MET A 26 -7.36 -15.76 7.17
C MET A 26 -6.58 -16.12 8.45
N HIS A 27 -5.86 -17.25 8.50
CA HIS A 27 -5.23 -17.76 9.72
C HIS A 27 -3.71 -17.67 9.70
N ASN A 28 -3.06 -18.15 8.63
CA ASN A 28 -1.61 -18.15 8.53
C ASN A 28 -1.10 -16.82 7.96
N ARG A 29 -0.97 -15.82 8.84
CA ARG A 29 -0.58 -14.44 8.48
C ARG A 29 0.87 -14.32 7.99
N ALA A 30 1.69 -15.37 8.15
CA ALA A 30 3.05 -15.42 7.60
C ALA A 30 3.07 -15.64 6.08
N LYS A 31 1.97 -16.12 5.49
CA LYS A 31 1.80 -16.24 4.03
C LYS A 31 1.10 -14.99 3.51
N TYR A 32 1.79 -14.21 2.69
CA TYR A 32 1.24 -13.01 2.08
C TYR A 32 1.91 -12.71 0.73
N SER A 33 1.28 -11.85 -0.06
CA SER A 33 1.92 -11.20 -1.20
C SER A 33 2.37 -9.79 -0.83
N SER A 34 3.53 -9.40 -1.33
CA SER A 34 4.15 -8.08 -1.12
C SER A 34 3.65 -7.03 -2.11
N VAL A 35 2.75 -7.41 -3.04
CA VAL A 35 2.21 -6.54 -4.09
C VAL A 35 0.70 -6.65 -4.28
N ALA A 36 0.03 -7.62 -3.63
CA ALA A 36 -1.42 -7.78 -3.77
C ALA A 36 -2.19 -6.62 -3.13
N SER A 37 -3.06 -5.97 -3.91
CA SER A 37 -4.05 -5.02 -3.40
C SER A 37 -5.44 -5.45 -3.85
N CYS A 38 -6.14 -6.15 -2.96
CA CYS A 38 -7.42 -6.80 -3.25
C CYS A 38 -8.58 -6.01 -2.67
N SER A 39 -9.68 -5.96 -3.43
CA SER A 39 -10.98 -5.42 -3.03
C SER A 39 -12.07 -6.37 -3.53
N SER A 40 -13.25 -6.30 -2.92
CA SER A 40 -14.42 -7.10 -3.30
C SER A 40 -15.67 -6.23 -3.31
N GLY A 41 -16.52 -6.45 -4.30
CA GLY A 41 -17.83 -5.81 -4.46
C GLY A 41 -18.88 -6.85 -4.88
N VAL A 42 -20.14 -6.41 -4.97
CA VAL A 42 -21.30 -7.28 -5.25
C VAL A 42 -21.58 -7.47 -6.74
N GLU A 43 -20.86 -6.75 -7.60
CA GLU A 43 -21.17 -6.56 -9.02
C GLU A 43 -20.76 -7.70 -9.96
N LEU A 44 -19.87 -8.61 -9.54
CA LEU A 44 -19.23 -9.60 -10.43
C LEU A 44 -19.26 -11.01 -9.84
N ASP A 45 -19.22 -12.02 -10.72
CA ASP A 45 -19.06 -13.44 -10.41
C ASP A 45 -17.62 -13.95 -10.69
N GLN A 46 -16.71 -13.03 -11.04
CA GLN A 46 -15.31 -13.31 -11.40
C GLN A 46 -14.36 -12.28 -10.78
N ALA A 47 -13.09 -12.66 -10.64
CA ALA A 47 -12.03 -11.74 -10.25
C ALA A 47 -11.56 -10.91 -11.44
N GLN A 48 -11.60 -9.58 -11.33
CA GLN A 48 -10.94 -8.67 -12.27
C GLN A 48 -9.52 -8.38 -11.77
N VAL A 49 -8.52 -8.69 -12.61
CA VAL A 49 -7.10 -8.53 -12.26
C VAL A 49 -6.47 -7.43 -13.10
N VAL A 50 -5.88 -6.43 -12.44
CA VAL A 50 -5.09 -5.38 -13.07
C VAL A 50 -3.65 -5.53 -12.59
N VAL A 51 -2.75 -5.93 -13.49
CA VAL A 51 -1.32 -6.04 -13.20
C VAL A 51 -0.63 -4.75 -13.64
N VAL A 52 0.11 -4.13 -12.71
CA VAL A 52 0.90 -2.92 -12.97
C VAL A 52 2.35 -3.22 -12.67
N GLY A 53 3.24 -2.98 -13.63
CA GLY A 53 4.66 -3.28 -13.54
C GLY A 53 5.45 -2.54 -14.61
N ASN A 54 6.76 -2.78 -14.66
CA ASN A 54 7.66 -2.14 -15.62
C ASN A 54 8.13 -3.14 -16.67
N ALA A 55 8.26 -2.68 -17.92
CA ALA A 55 8.82 -3.45 -19.02
C ALA A 55 9.81 -2.60 -19.82
N LYS A 56 10.97 -3.18 -20.16
CA LYS A 56 11.97 -2.51 -21.00
C LYS A 56 11.46 -2.38 -22.43
N GLY A 57 11.79 -1.28 -23.10
CA GLY A 57 11.50 -1.06 -24.53
C GLY A 57 10.10 -0.53 -24.86
N ILE A 58 9.25 -0.24 -23.87
CA ILE A 58 7.92 0.35 -24.10
C ILE A 58 7.97 1.87 -24.23
N GLY A 59 8.92 2.53 -23.54
CA GLY A 59 8.95 3.99 -23.43
C GLY A 59 7.89 4.51 -22.44
N GLY A 60 7.55 5.78 -22.54
CA GLY A 60 6.70 6.48 -21.58
C GLY A 60 7.50 7.16 -20.46
N ARG A 61 6.81 8.00 -19.68
CA ARG A 61 7.44 8.82 -18.62
C ARG A 61 7.24 8.28 -17.21
N TYR A 62 6.38 7.29 -17.02
CA TYR A 62 6.03 6.78 -15.70
C TYR A 62 6.77 5.49 -15.37
N ARG A 63 7.06 5.32 -14.08
CA ARG A 63 7.59 4.09 -13.52
C ARG A 63 6.89 3.78 -12.21
N ILE A 64 6.61 2.50 -11.97
CA ILE A 64 6.09 2.02 -10.68
C ILE A 64 7.21 1.40 -9.86
N GLY A 65 7.17 1.61 -8.55
CA GLY A 65 7.96 0.87 -7.56
C GLY A 65 7.07 0.43 -6.42
N HIS A 66 7.60 -0.41 -5.55
CA HIS A 66 6.87 -0.88 -4.38
C HIS A 66 7.77 -1.19 -3.20
N SER A 67 7.15 -1.26 -2.04
CA SER A 67 7.70 -1.78 -0.80
C SER A 67 6.54 -2.31 0.05
N VAL A 68 6.81 -2.58 1.32
CA VAL A 68 5.84 -3.06 2.30
C VAL A 68 5.92 -2.16 3.53
N MET A 69 4.77 -1.71 4.02
CA MET A 69 4.64 -1.15 5.36
C MET A 69 4.54 -2.31 6.36
N ASN A 70 5.45 -2.34 7.34
CA ASN A 70 5.47 -3.39 8.36
C ASN A 70 4.37 -3.22 9.41
N ASP A 71 3.94 -1.98 9.64
CA ASP A 71 2.76 -1.65 10.43
C ASP A 71 2.14 -0.33 9.96
N ALA A 72 1.08 0.11 10.65
CA ALA A 72 0.32 1.31 10.32
C ALA A 72 1.10 2.64 10.40
N LEU A 73 2.29 2.67 11.02
CA LEU A 73 3.11 3.87 11.21
C LEU A 73 4.38 3.86 10.34
N ASP A 74 4.58 2.83 9.53
CA ASP A 74 5.78 2.65 8.71
C ASP A 74 5.81 3.58 7.48
N ALA A 75 6.05 4.87 7.73
CA ALA A 75 6.34 5.86 6.70
C ALA A 75 7.60 5.51 5.88
N GLY A 76 8.51 4.71 6.45
CA GLY A 76 9.71 4.23 5.77
C GLY A 76 9.35 3.39 4.55
N GLY A 77 8.42 2.44 4.69
CA GLY A 77 7.90 1.65 3.58
C GLY A 77 7.36 2.51 2.41
N ILE A 78 6.70 3.62 2.72
CA ILE A 78 6.16 4.54 1.71
C ILE A 78 7.30 5.24 0.94
N TRP A 79 8.31 5.76 1.66
CA TRP A 79 9.48 6.36 1.03
C TRP A 79 10.27 5.38 0.19
N GLU A 80 10.45 4.14 0.66
CA GLU A 80 11.16 3.11 -0.09
C GLU A 80 10.42 2.74 -1.39
N ALA A 81 9.08 2.70 -1.38
CA ALA A 81 8.32 2.50 -2.63
C ALA A 81 8.54 3.63 -3.64
N ILE A 82 8.63 4.89 -3.17
CA ILE A 82 8.88 6.06 -4.02
C ILE A 82 10.29 6.01 -4.62
N LYS A 83 11.29 5.63 -3.82
CA LYS A 83 12.68 5.46 -4.28
C LYS A 83 12.82 4.29 -5.24
N ASP A 84 12.19 3.14 -4.96
CA ASP A 84 12.16 1.97 -5.87
C ASP A 84 11.53 2.33 -7.23
N ALA A 85 10.53 3.23 -7.22
CA ALA A 85 9.91 3.75 -8.43
C ALA A 85 10.88 4.63 -9.25
N GLY A 86 11.99 5.08 -8.66
CA GLY A 86 13.10 5.72 -9.36
C GLY A 86 13.30 7.20 -9.06
N LEU A 87 12.63 7.76 -8.05
CA LEU A 87 12.96 9.12 -7.59
C LEU A 87 14.22 9.10 -6.73
N ASP A 88 15.20 9.90 -7.14
CA ASP A 88 16.41 10.14 -6.36
C ASP A 88 16.09 11.15 -5.25
N LEU A 89 16.02 10.64 -4.02
CA LEU A 89 15.60 11.40 -2.85
C LEU A 89 16.68 11.33 -1.77
N PRO A 90 16.85 12.39 -0.96
CA PRO A 90 17.80 12.36 0.14
C PRO A 90 17.40 11.32 1.20
N GLU A 91 18.35 10.93 2.05
CA GLU A 91 18.14 9.92 3.10
C GLU A 91 16.94 10.27 4.01
N ARG A 92 16.76 11.56 4.30
CA ARG A 92 15.64 12.11 5.09
C ARG A 92 14.79 13.04 4.22
N ALA A 93 14.13 12.46 3.24
CA ALA A 93 13.25 13.18 2.33
C ALA A 93 12.08 13.85 3.08
N LEU A 94 11.70 15.01 2.57
CA LEU A 94 10.49 15.73 2.90
C LEU A 94 9.52 15.63 1.71
N SER A 95 8.22 15.82 1.96
CA SER A 95 7.21 15.81 0.89
C SER A 95 7.52 16.84 -0.22
N SER A 96 8.19 17.95 0.10
CA SER A 96 8.65 18.94 -0.87
C SER A 96 9.70 18.42 -1.85
N ASP A 97 10.48 17.41 -1.46
CA ASP A 97 11.53 16.82 -2.32
C ASP A 97 10.94 15.99 -3.47
N ILE A 98 9.66 15.60 -3.36
CA ILE A 98 8.92 14.92 -4.43
C ILE A 98 8.71 15.85 -5.63
N ASP A 99 8.55 17.15 -5.40
CA ASP A 99 8.37 18.19 -6.41
C ASP A 99 7.39 17.82 -7.55
N GLY A 100 6.20 17.32 -7.21
CA GLY A 100 5.18 16.94 -8.21
C GLY A 100 5.53 15.70 -9.05
N ARG A 101 6.60 14.98 -8.74
CA ARG A 101 7.00 13.78 -9.47
C ARG A 101 6.24 12.53 -9.02
N LEU A 102 5.52 12.56 -7.90
CA LEU A 102 4.67 11.45 -7.47
C LEU A 102 3.28 11.59 -8.11
N VAL A 103 2.87 10.61 -8.90
CA VAL A 103 1.53 10.55 -9.50
C VAL A 103 0.51 10.11 -8.45
N ASN A 104 0.78 8.98 -7.77
CA ASN A 104 -0.01 8.50 -6.65
C ASN A 104 0.73 7.40 -5.88
N VAL A 105 0.23 7.08 -4.68
CA VAL A 105 0.54 5.87 -3.93
C VAL A 105 -0.72 5.02 -3.76
N PHE A 106 -0.53 3.70 -3.80
CA PHE A 106 -1.58 2.70 -3.66
C PHE A 106 -1.16 1.71 -2.60
N LEU A 107 -1.90 1.65 -1.50
CA LEU A 107 -1.49 0.83 -0.37
C LEU A 107 -2.65 0.19 0.39
N LYS A 108 -2.27 -0.82 1.17
CA LYS A 108 -3.14 -1.55 2.07
C LYS A 108 -2.81 -1.24 3.52
N CYS A 109 -3.82 -1.34 4.38
CA CYS A 109 -3.62 -1.33 5.82
C CYS A 109 -4.65 -2.20 6.55
N GLU A 110 -4.29 -2.64 7.76
CA GLU A 110 -5.19 -3.28 8.70
C GLU A 110 -4.76 -3.05 10.15
N ALA A 111 -5.69 -3.25 11.10
CA ALA A 111 -5.30 -3.34 12.49
C ALA A 111 -4.61 -4.70 12.71
N SER A 112 -3.46 -4.72 13.37
CA SER A 112 -2.76 -5.96 13.73
C SER A 112 -3.63 -6.85 14.61
N THR A 113 -3.50 -8.16 14.44
CA THR A 113 -4.32 -9.14 15.19
C THR A 113 -3.93 -9.23 16.66
N ASP A 114 -2.73 -8.77 17.03
CA ASP A 114 -2.26 -8.70 18.41
C ASP A 114 -2.75 -7.44 19.17
N GLY A 115 -3.48 -6.54 18.50
CA GLY A 115 -4.01 -5.31 19.08
C GLY A 115 -2.95 -4.27 19.44
N GLN A 116 -1.74 -4.37 18.87
CA GLN A 116 -0.60 -3.52 19.21
C GLN A 116 0.08 -2.90 18.00
N VAL A 117 0.59 -1.68 18.16
CA VAL A 117 1.54 -1.06 17.23
C VAL A 117 2.76 -0.62 18.03
N HIS A 118 3.96 -1.02 17.61
CA HIS A 118 5.21 -0.80 18.37
C HIS A 118 5.13 -1.18 19.87
N GLY A 119 4.47 -2.30 20.18
CA GLY A 119 4.28 -2.77 21.56
C GLY A 119 3.31 -1.93 22.41
N ARG A 120 2.54 -1.03 21.79
CA ARG A 120 1.50 -0.24 22.45
C ARG A 120 0.13 -0.77 22.07
N ARG A 121 -0.60 -1.22 23.10
CA ARG A 121 -2.00 -1.61 22.97
C ARG A 121 -2.84 -0.45 22.44
N ASN A 122 -3.66 -0.71 21.43
CA ASN A 122 -4.77 0.15 21.01
C ASN A 122 -6.11 -0.58 21.22
N ALA A 123 -7.23 0.06 20.92
CA ALA A 123 -8.56 -0.49 21.13
C ALA A 123 -9.35 -0.71 19.82
N MET A 124 -8.69 -0.63 18.65
CA MET A 124 -9.40 -0.65 17.37
C MET A 124 -10.24 -1.91 17.18
N LEU A 125 -9.70 -3.08 17.55
CA LEU A 125 -10.39 -4.37 17.38
C LEU A 125 -11.59 -4.56 18.34
N ASP A 126 -11.57 -3.87 19.48
CA ASP A 126 -12.61 -3.98 20.52
C ASP A 126 -13.64 -2.83 20.44
N ASP A 127 -13.46 -1.91 19.50
CA ASP A 127 -14.33 -0.75 19.31
C ASP A 127 -15.61 -1.16 18.54
N SER A 128 -16.71 -1.21 19.27
CA SER A 128 -18.03 -1.55 18.72
C SER A 128 -18.76 -0.36 18.09
N ASP A 129 -18.27 0.87 18.31
CA ASP A 129 -18.89 2.09 17.80
C ASP A 129 -18.35 2.44 16.40
N VAL A 130 -17.02 2.36 16.25
CA VAL A 130 -16.32 2.65 15.00
C VAL A 130 -15.49 1.46 14.58
N HIS A 131 -15.99 0.71 13.60
CA HIS A 131 -15.27 -0.44 13.05
C HIS A 131 -13.82 -0.09 12.68
N TRP A 132 -12.86 -0.91 13.11
CA TRP A 132 -11.41 -0.68 12.94
C TRP A 132 -10.98 -0.33 11.51
N HIS A 133 -11.64 -0.90 10.48
CA HIS A 133 -11.47 -0.49 9.08
C HIS A 133 -11.49 1.04 8.88
N ARG A 134 -12.38 1.76 9.56
CA ARG A 134 -12.46 3.23 9.42
C ARG A 134 -11.33 3.92 10.16
N GLN A 135 -11.01 3.44 11.37
CA GLN A 135 -9.95 3.99 12.22
C GLN A 135 -8.59 3.85 11.54
N ILE A 136 -8.24 2.65 11.09
CA ILE A 136 -6.95 2.36 10.49
C ILE A 136 -6.77 3.06 9.14
N LYS A 137 -7.84 3.15 8.33
CA LYS A 137 -7.80 3.92 7.07
C LYS A 137 -7.51 5.39 7.33
N SER A 138 -8.11 5.97 8.37
CA SER A 138 -7.86 7.36 8.75
C SER A 138 -6.42 7.56 9.22
N CYS A 139 -5.94 6.68 10.11
CA CYS A 139 -4.56 6.71 10.62
C CYS A 139 -3.53 6.61 9.49
N VAL A 140 -3.61 5.56 8.66
CA VAL A 140 -2.67 5.35 7.56
C VAL A 140 -2.85 6.40 6.47
N GLY A 141 -4.07 6.90 6.23
CA GLY A 141 -4.30 8.05 5.36
C GLY A 141 -3.52 9.29 5.80
N GLY A 142 -3.50 9.58 7.11
CA GLY A 142 -2.69 10.66 7.68
C GLY A 142 -1.18 10.42 7.55
N VAL A 143 -0.69 9.22 7.90
CA VAL A 143 0.73 8.84 7.73
C VAL A 143 1.16 8.99 6.27
N THR A 144 0.35 8.49 5.35
CA THR A 144 0.62 8.54 3.91
C THR A 144 0.63 9.98 3.39
N ALA A 145 -0.41 10.76 3.68
CA ALA A 145 -0.51 12.15 3.25
C ALA A 145 0.62 13.02 3.83
N SER A 146 1.14 12.68 5.02
CA SER A 146 2.29 13.36 5.61
C SER A 146 3.59 13.12 4.83
N VAL A 147 3.72 11.96 4.16
CA VAL A 147 4.84 11.62 3.28
C VAL A 147 4.67 12.26 1.91
N THR A 148 3.49 12.12 1.30
CA THR A 148 3.24 12.56 -0.07
C THR A 148 3.04 14.07 -0.19
N GLY A 149 2.61 14.74 0.88
CA GLY A 149 2.16 16.13 0.82
C GLY A 149 0.82 16.32 0.10
N ASP A 150 0.16 15.23 -0.28
CA ASP A 150 -1.12 15.21 -1.00
C ASP A 150 -2.10 14.25 -0.30
N PRO A 151 -3.27 14.72 0.18
CA PRO A 151 -4.27 13.83 0.75
C PRO A 151 -4.99 12.95 -0.29
N ALA A 152 -4.84 13.20 -1.60
CA ALA A 152 -5.44 12.42 -2.66
C ALA A 152 -4.71 11.09 -2.93
N VAL A 153 -4.66 10.23 -1.92
CA VAL A 153 -3.95 8.94 -1.93
C VAL A 153 -4.89 7.74 -1.91
N PHE A 154 -4.48 6.62 -2.52
CA PHE A 154 -5.26 5.38 -2.48
C PHE A 154 -4.90 4.54 -1.25
N VAL A 155 -5.74 4.62 -0.21
CA VAL A 155 -5.60 3.80 1.02
C VAL A 155 -6.79 2.84 1.13
N SER A 156 -6.49 1.55 1.03
CA SER A 156 -7.47 0.47 1.11
C SER A 156 -7.26 -0.41 2.34
N VAL A 157 -8.35 -0.93 2.90
CA VAL A 157 -8.35 -1.76 4.11
C VAL A 157 -8.68 -3.22 3.78
N SER A 158 -8.70 -4.08 4.78
CA SER A 158 -8.86 -5.54 4.62
C SER A 158 -7.64 -6.12 3.91
N ALA A 159 -6.52 -6.12 4.63
CA ALA A 159 -5.18 -6.48 4.15
C ALA A 159 -4.81 -7.94 4.44
N ALA A 160 -5.82 -8.81 4.59
CA ALA A 160 -5.58 -10.24 4.76
C ALA A 160 -4.64 -10.79 3.68
N HIS A 161 -3.47 -11.32 4.08
CA HIS A 161 -2.44 -11.87 3.17
C HIS A 161 -1.88 -10.87 2.14
N GLN A 162 -2.03 -9.57 2.38
CA GLN A 162 -1.53 -8.49 1.56
C GLN A 162 -0.54 -7.73 2.43
N GLY A 163 0.72 -8.16 2.46
CA GLY A 163 1.72 -7.73 3.44
C GLY A 163 1.64 -8.47 4.78
N PRO A 164 2.54 -8.13 5.73
CA PRO A 164 2.57 -8.70 7.08
C PRO A 164 1.35 -8.27 7.90
N ASP A 165 1.08 -9.00 8.98
CA ASP A 165 -0.02 -8.69 9.91
C ASP A 165 0.12 -7.27 10.49
N GLY A 166 -0.93 -6.46 10.37
CA GLY A 166 -0.94 -5.05 10.79
C GLY A 166 -0.31 -4.07 9.80
N GLY A 167 0.27 -4.57 8.72
CA GLY A 167 0.92 -3.78 7.67
C GLY A 167 0.16 -3.82 6.34
N GLY A 168 0.91 -3.67 5.25
CA GLY A 168 0.39 -3.84 3.89
C GLY A 168 1.38 -3.40 2.81
N PRO A 169 1.23 -3.89 1.55
CA PRO A 169 2.01 -3.39 0.44
C PRO A 169 1.72 -1.92 0.18
N VAL A 170 2.74 -1.22 -0.34
CA VAL A 170 2.64 0.14 -0.84
C VAL A 170 3.35 0.21 -2.19
N ALA A 171 2.64 0.68 -3.21
CA ALA A 171 3.19 0.96 -4.52
C ALA A 171 3.16 2.46 -4.80
N ALA A 172 4.18 2.98 -5.47
CA ALA A 172 4.27 4.36 -5.89
C ALA A 172 4.44 4.42 -7.40
N ILE A 173 3.66 5.27 -8.08
CA ILE A 173 3.86 5.60 -9.49
C ILE A 173 4.45 7.00 -9.56
N VAL A 174 5.59 7.13 -10.22
CA VAL A 174 6.33 8.39 -10.34
C VAL A 174 6.52 8.78 -11.81
N ASP A 175 6.65 10.08 -12.04
CA ASP A 175 6.92 10.70 -13.32
C ASP A 175 8.42 11.01 -13.45
N LEU A 176 9.09 10.27 -14.33
CA LEU A 176 10.51 10.42 -14.68
C LEU A 176 10.72 11.17 -16.01
N GLY A 177 9.66 11.76 -16.58
CA GLY A 177 9.72 12.49 -17.84
C GLY A 177 10.45 13.82 -17.72
N GLU A 178 11.06 14.25 -18.82
CA GLU A 178 11.61 15.60 -18.95
C GLU A 178 10.51 16.68 -18.91
N GLY A 179 10.87 17.87 -18.43
CA GLY A 179 9.96 19.02 -18.33
C GLY A 179 9.12 19.04 -17.05
N GLU A 180 7.96 19.70 -17.12
CA GLU A 180 7.06 19.86 -15.99
C GLU A 180 6.49 18.50 -15.52
N PRO A 181 6.54 18.20 -14.21
CA PRO A 181 5.93 17.01 -13.64
C PRO A 181 4.40 17.01 -13.76
N THR A 182 3.81 15.83 -13.76
CA THR A 182 2.35 15.67 -13.86
C THR A 182 1.63 15.51 -12.51
N GLY A 183 2.37 15.26 -11.43
CA GLY A 183 1.81 15.04 -10.10
C GLY A 183 1.49 16.34 -9.36
N TYR A 184 0.93 16.20 -8.16
CA TYR A 184 0.48 17.32 -7.36
C TYR A 184 1.67 18.11 -6.76
N ARG A 185 1.61 19.44 -6.87
CA ARG A 185 2.49 20.36 -6.16
C ARG A 185 1.64 21.25 -5.26
N TRP A 186 1.70 21.01 -3.96
CA TRP A 186 1.09 21.93 -3.02
C TRP A 186 1.91 23.21 -2.92
N SER A 187 1.27 24.35 -3.15
CA SER A 187 1.80 25.66 -2.79
C SER A 187 0.82 26.32 -1.83
N PRO A 188 1.23 26.72 -0.62
CA PRO A 188 0.38 27.58 0.19
C PRO A 188 0.10 28.86 -0.61
N SER A 189 -1.17 29.21 -0.77
CA SER A 189 -1.55 30.50 -1.33
C SER A 189 -0.89 31.60 -0.50
N ALA A 190 -0.17 32.51 -1.18
CA ALA A 190 0.48 33.67 -0.58
C ALA A 190 -0.51 34.59 0.15
#